data_AF-A0AAW9DKR7-F1
#
_entry.id   AF-A0AAW9DKR7-F1
#
_cell.length_a   1.000
_cell.length_b   1.000
_cell.length_c   1.000
_cell.angle_alpha   90.00
_cell.angle_beta   90.00
_cell.angle_gamma   90.00
#
_symmetry.space_group_name_H-M   'P 1'
#
loop_
_entity.id
_entity.type
_entity.pdbx_description
1 polymer ?
#
loop_
_entity_poly.entity_id
_entity_poly.type
_entity_poly.pdbx_seq_one_letter_code
_entity_poly.pdbx_strand_id
1 'polypeptide(L)' 'MPPYNPDLDENPPAEWTASRQRIAAADAVLFVTPEYNRSAPAVLKNAIDVGSRPYGKSVWSGKILSVSLKEVLPQFV' A
#
# COMPACT_ATOMS: atom_id res chain seq x y z
N MET A 1 5.98 -7.58 -3.65
CA MET A 1 5.05 -7.04 -4.68
C MET A 1 5.85 -6.15 -5.62
N PRO A 2 5.71 -6.31 -6.95
CA PRO A 2 6.43 -5.50 -7.93
C PRO A 2 6.17 -3.99 -7.77
N PRO A 3 7.15 -3.11 -8.08
CA PRO A 3 6.96 -1.67 -8.10
C PRO A 3 5.85 -1.27 -9.09
N TYR A 4 5.01 -0.31 -8.70
CA TYR A 4 3.97 0.24 -9.54
C TYR A 4 4.57 0.86 -10.79
N ASN A 5 4.02 0.45 -11.95
CA ASN A 5 4.30 1.01 -13.26
C ASN A 5 2.95 1.12 -14.01
N PRO A 6 2.53 2.32 -14.45
CA PRO A 6 1.32 2.51 -15.25
C PRO A 6 1.24 1.61 -16.49
N ASP A 7 2.37 1.26 -17.12
CA ASP A 7 2.40 0.40 -18.30
C ASP A 7 1.84 -1.01 -18.02
N LEU A 8 1.84 -1.42 -16.75
CA LEU A 8 1.33 -2.72 -16.32
C LEU A 8 -0.15 -2.67 -15.90
N ASP A 9 -0.82 -1.51 -15.92
CA ASP A 9 -2.23 -1.43 -15.48
C ASP A 9 -3.18 -2.20 -16.42
N GLU A 10 -2.85 -2.34 -17.72
CA GLU A 10 -3.64 -3.13 -18.68
C GLU A 10 -3.51 -4.65 -18.44
N ASN A 11 -2.33 -5.10 -18.00
CA ASN A 11 -2.05 -6.49 -17.67
C ASN A 11 -1.32 -6.58 -16.32
N PRO A 12 -2.05 -6.41 -15.20
CA PRO A 12 -1.44 -6.24 -13.89
C PRO A 12 -0.79 -7.53 -13.38
N PRO A 13 0.37 -7.44 -12.70
CA PRO A 13 0.97 -8.56 -11.98
C PRO A 13 -0.03 -9.24 -11.04
N ALA A 14 0.07 -10.57 -10.91
CA ALA A 14 -0.82 -11.37 -10.08
C ALA A 14 -0.86 -10.88 -8.62
N GLU A 15 0.26 -10.40 -8.09
CA GLU A 15 0.37 -9.85 -6.74
C GLU A 15 -0.42 -8.56 -6.56
N TRP A 16 -0.54 -7.73 -7.60
CA TRP A 16 -1.35 -6.52 -7.55
C TRP A 16 -2.83 -6.88 -7.46
N THR A 17 -3.28 -7.78 -8.34
CA THR A 17 -4.66 -8.27 -8.36
C THR A 17 -5.02 -8.94 -7.03
N ALA A 18 -4.17 -9.83 -6.51
CA ALA A 18 -4.40 -10.50 -5.23
C ALA A 18 -4.42 -9.53 -4.04
N SER A 19 -3.61 -8.47 -4.08
CA SER A 19 -3.61 -7.43 -3.04
C SER A 19 -4.89 -6.59 -3.11
N ARG A 20 -5.27 -6.12 -4.32
CA ARG A 20 -6.50 -5.35 -4.56
C ARG A 20 -7.74 -6.12 -4.10
N GLN A 21 -7.83 -7.42 -4.42
CA GLN A 21 -8.94 -8.28 -3.98
C GLN A 21 -9.03 -8.39 -2.46
N ARG A 22 -7.90 -8.62 -1.79
CA ARG A 22 -7.86 -8.70 -0.31
C ARG A 22 -8.30 -7.38 0.35
N ILE A 23 -7.84 -6.25 -0.17
CA ILE A 23 -8.22 -4.92 0.34
C ILE A 23 -9.70 -4.64 0.07
N ALA A 24 -10.19 -4.94 -1.14
CA ALA A 24 -11.58 -4.72 -1.51
C ALA A 24 -12.55 -5.51 -0.62
N ALA A 25 -12.18 -6.74 -0.23
CA ALA A 25 -12.97 -7.59 0.65
C ALA A 25 -12.89 -7.21 2.15
N ALA A 26 -11.93 -6.39 2.56
CA ALA A 26 -11.76 -6.01 3.97
C ALA A 26 -12.69 -4.85 4.35
N ASP A 27 -13.24 -4.86 5.57
CA ASP A 27 -14.03 -3.74 6.09
C ASP A 27 -13.16 -2.53 6.47
N ALA A 28 -11.94 -2.81 6.96
CA ALA A 28 -10.97 -1.81 7.37
C ALA A 28 -9.54 -2.28 7.09
N VAL A 29 -8.60 -1.35 7.03
CA VAL A 29 -7.17 -1.62 6.86
C VAL A 29 -6.36 -0.92 7.96
N LEU A 30 -5.51 -1.68 8.64
CA LEU A 30 -4.53 -1.17 9.59
C LEU A 30 -3.14 -1.30 8.97
N PHE A 31 -2.47 -0.18 8.76
CA PHE A 31 -1.06 -0.17 8.40
C PHE A 31 -0.21 -0.20 9.67
N VAL A 32 0.63 -1.23 9.81
CA VAL A 32 1.67 -1.28 10.85
C VAL A 32 3.00 -1.14 10.13
N THR A 33 3.65 0.00 10.29
CA THR A 33 4.80 0.37 9.45
C THR A 33 5.90 1.01 10.28
N PRO A 34 7.19 0.72 9.99
CA PRO A 34 8.27 1.56 10.50
C PRO A 34 8.24 2.94 9.82
N GLU A 35 8.94 3.89 10.42
CA GLU A 35 9.33 5.14 9.76
C GLU A 35 10.72 4.97 9.13
N TYR A 36 10.85 5.27 7.84
CA TYR A 36 12.14 5.31 7.14
C TYR A 36 12.42 6.72 6.65
N ASN A 37 13.56 7.28 7.07
CA ASN A 37 14.00 8.63 6.70
C ASN A 37 12.92 9.70 6.92
N ARG A 38 12.26 9.69 8.09
CA ARG A 38 11.18 10.63 8.43
C ARG A 38 9.95 10.55 7.53
N SER A 39 9.70 9.38 6.93
CA SER A 39 8.55 9.15 6.05
C SER A 39 8.06 7.70 6.09
N ALA A 40 6.96 7.46 5.38
CA ALA A 40 6.48 6.11 5.11
C ALA A 40 7.48 5.34 4.22
N PRO A 41 7.70 4.03 4.45
CA PRO A 41 8.55 3.22 3.60
C PRO A 41 8.07 3.20 2.14
N ALA A 42 9.02 3.20 1.20
CA ALA A 42 8.71 3.15 -0.24
C ALA A 42 7.81 1.96 -0.61
N VAL A 43 7.98 0.81 0.05
CA VAL A 43 7.15 -0.38 -0.15
C VAL A 43 5.69 -0.19 0.29
N LEU A 44 5.44 0.61 1.33
CA LEU A 44 4.09 0.96 1.76
C LEU A 44 3.44 1.89 0.74
N LYS A 45 4.17 2.92 0.30
CA LYS A 45 3.70 3.83 -0.76
C LYS A 45 3.38 3.07 -2.04
N ASN A 46 4.21 2.10 -2.41
CA ASN A 46 3.96 1.23 -3.57
C ASN A 46 2.64 0.46 -3.44
N ALA A 47 2.34 -0.08 -2.26
CA ALA A 47 1.06 -0.74 -2.03
C ALA A 47 -0.13 0.20 -2.17
N ILE A 48 -0.01 1.42 -1.64
CA ILE A 48 -1.02 2.48 -1.79
C ILE A 48 -1.21 2.81 -3.28
N ASP A 49 -0.13 2.94 -4.05
CA ASP A 49 -0.19 3.25 -5.48
C ASP A 49 -0.90 2.15 -6.27
N VAL A 50 -0.52 0.89 -6.06
CA VAL A 50 -1.18 -0.26 -6.69
C VAL A 50 -2.67 -0.29 -6.37
N GLY A 51 -3.06 -0.08 -5.10
CA GLY A 51 -4.47 -0.06 -4.69
C GLY A 51 -5.24 1.22 -5.10
N SER A 52 -4.54 2.29 -5.48
CA SER A 52 -5.15 3.53 -5.95
C SER A 52 -5.68 3.43 -7.39
N ARG A 53 -5.24 2.38 -8.11
CA ARG A 53 -5.47 2.20 -9.55
C ARG A 53 -6.40 1.02 -9.83
N PRO A 54 -7.13 1.06 -10.96
CA PRO A 54 -7.15 2.12 -11.98
C PRO A 54 -7.88 3.38 -11.51
N TYR A 55 -7.71 4.49 -12.25
CA TYR A 55 -8.30 5.79 -11.88
C TYR A 55 -9.82 5.68 -11.73
N GLY A 56 -10.36 6.25 -10.65
CA GLY A 56 -11.79 6.17 -10.32
C GLY A 56 -12.26 4.81 -9.76
N LYS A 57 -11.35 3.84 -9.59
CA LYS A 57 -11.65 2.49 -9.07
C LYS A 57 -10.71 2.09 -7.93
N SER A 58 -10.26 3.07 -7.14
CA SER A 58 -9.39 2.79 -6.00
C SER A 58 -10.06 1.86 -5.00
N VAL A 59 -9.36 0.80 -4.58
CA VAL A 59 -9.83 -0.11 -3.52
C VAL A 59 -9.81 0.52 -2.13
N TRP A 60 -9.20 1.70 -1.99
CA TRP A 60 -9.15 2.45 -0.74
C TRP A 60 -10.42 3.28 -0.49
N SER A 61 -11.20 3.56 -1.54
CA SER A 61 -12.40 4.38 -1.44
C SER A 61 -13.42 3.74 -0.49
N GLY A 62 -13.84 4.50 0.52
CA GLY A 62 -14.82 4.06 1.52
C GLY A 62 -14.29 3.11 2.59
N LYS A 63 -12.99 2.76 2.58
CA LYS A 63 -12.38 1.94 3.63
C LYS A 63 -12.06 2.77 4.86
N ILE A 64 -12.29 2.20 6.05
CA ILE A 64 -11.76 2.76 7.30
C ILE A 64 -10.26 2.44 7.33
N LEU A 65 -9.43 3.47 7.48
CA LEU A 65 -7.97 3.35 7.49
C LEU A 65 -7.40 3.83 8.81
N SER A 66 -6.43 3.08 9.34
CA SER A 66 -5.64 3.48 10.50
C SER A 66 -4.16 3.18 10.28
N VAL A 67 -3.27 3.95 10.92
CA VAL A 67 -1.82 3.78 10.85
C VAL A 67 -1.28 3.68 12.26
N SER A 68 -0.54 2.61 12.52
CA SER A 68 0.29 2.44 13.71
C SER A 68 1.76 2.53 13.29
N LEU A 69 2.44 3.54 13.83
CA LEU A 69 3.87 3.74 13.60
C LEU A 69 4.66 2.89 14.59
N LYS A 70 5.54 2.05 14.04
CA LYS A 70 6.55 1.36 14.84
C LYS A 70 7.83 2.18 14.79
N GLU A 71 8.15 2.84 15.89
CA GLU A 71 9.44 3.51 16.03
C GLU A 71 10.55 2.45 15.98
N VAL A 72 11.46 2.58 15.02
CA VAL A 72 12.69 1.80 14.98
C VAL A 72 13.75 2.72 15.57
N LEU A 73 14.11 2.47 16.84
CA LEU A 73 15.17 3.16 17.55
C LEU A 73 16.45 3.24 16.68
N PRO A 74 17.25 4.31 16.81
CA PRO A 74 18.22 4.71 15.79
C PRO A 74 19.26 3.62 15.51
N GLN A 75 19.55 3.40 14.23
CA GLN A 75 20.70 2.58 13.78
C GLN A 75 22.06 3.26 14.03
N PHE A 76 22.10 4.25 14.93
CA PHE A 76 23.28 5.04 15.28
C PHE A 76 23.22 5.45 16.75
N VAL A 77 23.60 4.53 17.64
CA VAL A 77 24.38 4.81 18.86
C VAL A 77 25.36 3.65 19.05
#